data_AF-A0A7S0Z7K1-F1
#
_entry.id   AF-A0A7S0Z7K1-F1
#
_cell.length_a   1.000
_cell.length_b   1.000
_cell.length_c   1.000
_cell.angle_alpha   90.00
_cell.angle_beta   90.00
_cell.angle_gamma   90.00
#
_symmetry.space_group_name_H-M   'P 1'
#
loop_
_entity.id
_entity.type
_entity.pdbx_description
1 polymer ?
#
loop_
_entity_poly.entity_id
_entity_poly.type
_entity_poly.pdbx_seq_one_letter_code
_entity_poly.pdbx_strand_id
1 'polypeptide(L)'
;AFELKYPSSWVVASKPGAQALFKNPDAKYSNIGVTVSPVTINSLTSFGSVTEIGSKLAEAESKKESTIPGGVYVLSENERVGPKSGATFYDYEYRLITTHGNK
;
A
#
# COMPACT_ATOMS: atom_id res chain seq x y z
N ALA A 1 -3.62 -0.73 17.31
CA ALA A 1 -3.40 0.72 17.07
C ALA A 1 -2.16 0.89 16.20
N PHE A 2 -2.08 1.94 15.38
CA PHE A 2 -0.92 2.24 14.52
C PHE A 2 -0.39 3.64 14.78
N GLU A 3 0.88 3.88 14.44
CA GLU A 3 1.53 5.19 14.45
C GLU A 3 2.15 5.43 13.08
N LEU A 4 1.95 6.62 12.51
CA LEU A 4 2.50 7.03 11.22
C LEU A 4 2.92 8.50 11.30
N LYS A 5 4.10 8.82 10.79
CA LYS A 5 4.52 10.21 10.51
C LYS A 5 4.22 10.54 9.06
N TYR A 6 3.70 11.74 8.82
CA TYR A 6 3.43 12.27 7.49
C TYR A 6 3.85 13.75 7.44
N PRO A 7 4.08 14.34 6.26
CA PRO A 7 4.46 15.75 6.15
C PRO A 7 3.38 16.67 6.72
N SER A 8 3.75 17.63 7.56
CA SER A 8 2.81 18.53 8.25
C SER A 8 2.01 19.43 7.30
N SER A 9 2.50 19.67 6.08
CA SER A 9 1.81 20.42 5.04
C SER A 9 0.69 19.65 4.36
N TRP A 10 0.58 18.33 4.57
CA TRP A 10 -0.43 17.51 3.90
C TRP A 10 -1.79 17.62 4.58
N VAL A 11 -2.84 17.60 3.76
CA VAL A 11 -4.23 17.75 4.20
C VAL A 11 -4.80 16.40 4.59
N VAL A 12 -5.46 16.34 5.75
CA VAL A 12 -6.21 15.17 6.19
C VAL A 12 -7.55 15.12 5.45
N ALA A 13 -7.85 13.98 4.83
CA ALA A 13 -9.08 13.75 4.08
C ALA A 13 -9.80 12.49 4.61
N SER A 14 -11.06 12.30 4.18
CA SER A 14 -11.84 11.10 4.46
C SER A 14 -12.26 10.41 3.16
N LYS A 15 -12.25 9.08 3.17
CA LYS A 15 -12.70 8.23 2.06
C LYS A 15 -13.25 6.92 2.65
N PRO A 16 -14.36 6.37 2.14
CA PRO A 16 -14.85 5.07 2.57
C PRO A 16 -13.77 3.99 2.54
N GLY A 17 -13.66 3.21 3.62
CA GLY A 17 -12.68 2.14 3.78
C GLY A 17 -11.29 2.59 4.24
N ALA A 18 -10.99 3.90 4.27
CA ALA A 18 -9.73 4.41 4.81
C ALA A 18 -9.89 4.77 6.30
N GLN A 19 -9.01 4.24 7.14
CA GLN A 19 -8.88 4.65 8.55
C GLN A 19 -8.17 6.00 8.67
N ALA A 20 -7.24 6.30 7.74
CA ALA A 20 -6.62 7.60 7.59
C ALA A 20 -6.26 7.86 6.12
N LEU A 21 -6.34 9.11 5.69
CA LEU A 21 -5.94 9.53 4.35
C LEU A 21 -5.31 10.92 4.40
N PHE A 22 -4.09 11.03 3.90
CA PHE A 22 -3.33 12.28 3.82
C PHE A 22 -3.03 12.59 2.36
N LYS A 23 -3.30 13.82 1.91
CA LYS A 23 -3.09 14.24 0.52
C LYS A 23 -2.09 15.39 0.45
N ASN A 24 -1.16 15.29 -0.50
CA ASN A 24 -0.30 16.41 -0.84
C ASN A 24 -1.13 17.49 -1.57
N PRO A 25 -1.18 18.75 -1.09
CA PRO A 25 -1.89 19.83 -1.77
C PRO A 25 -1.28 20.17 -3.14
N ASP A 26 0.03 19.97 -3.30
CA ASP A 26 0.79 20.39 -4.50
C ASP A 26 0.94 19.28 -5.54
N ALA A 27 0.64 18.02 -5.17
CA ALA A 27 0.79 16.86 -6.05
C ALA A 27 -0.42 15.95 -5.98
N LYS A 28 -1.31 16.08 -6.98
CA LYS A 28 -2.63 15.42 -7.06
C LYS A 28 -2.62 13.92 -6.74
N TYR A 29 -1.58 13.20 -7.16
CA TYR A 29 -1.48 11.74 -7.00
C TYR A 29 -0.65 11.31 -5.79
N SER A 30 0.04 12.23 -5.12
CA SER A 30 0.82 11.92 -3.92
C SER A 30 -0.09 11.92 -2.69
N ASN A 31 -0.27 10.74 -2.11
CA ASN A 31 -1.11 10.55 -0.94
C ASN A 31 -0.62 9.35 -0.11
N ILE A 32 -0.98 9.32 1.17
CA ILE A 32 -0.77 8.18 2.06
C ILE A 32 -2.13 7.76 2.59
N GLY A 33 -2.51 6.51 2.35
CA GLY A 33 -3.74 5.91 2.87
C GLY A 33 -3.41 4.77 3.84
N VAL A 34 -4.17 4.69 4.94
CA VAL A 34 -4.13 3.59 5.88
C VAL A 34 -5.49 2.92 5.90
N THR A 35 -5.52 1.60 5.71
CA THR A 35 -6.71 0.76 5.81
C THR A 35 -6.52 -0.22 6.95
N VAL A 36 -7.58 -0.46 7.73
CA VAL A 36 -7.58 -1.43 8.83
C VAL A 36 -8.74 -2.38 8.62
N SER A 37 -8.42 -3.66 8.45
CA SER A 37 -9.39 -4.74 8.32
C SER A 37 -9.20 -5.73 9.47
N PRO A 38 -10.24 -6.02 10.27
CA PRO A 38 -10.14 -7.04 11.31
C PRO A 38 -10.01 -8.42 10.67
N VAL A 39 -9.04 -9.21 11.14
CA VAL A 39 -8.76 -10.56 10.65
C VAL A 39 -8.37 -11.46 11.82
N THR A 40 -8.66 -12.75 11.74
CA THR A 40 -8.29 -13.74 12.75
C THR A 40 -7.10 -14.56 12.25
N ILE A 41 -5.89 -14.10 12.54
CA ILE A 41 -4.62 -14.76 12.19
C ILE A 41 -3.60 -14.60 13.32
N ASN A 42 -2.66 -15.55 13.43
CA ASN A 42 -1.58 -15.49 14.43
C ASN A 42 -0.32 -14.78 13.91
N SER A 43 -0.11 -14.78 12.58
CA SER A 43 1.07 -14.21 11.94
C SER A 43 0.74 -13.79 10.51
N LEU A 44 1.46 -12.80 9.97
CA LEU A 44 1.35 -12.40 8.56
C LEU A 44 1.60 -13.55 7.59
N THR A 45 2.50 -14.47 7.94
CA THR A 45 2.81 -15.66 7.14
C THR A 45 1.59 -16.56 6.91
N SER A 46 0.53 -16.45 7.73
CA SER A 46 -0.74 -17.16 7.50
C SER A 46 -1.48 -16.68 6.24
N PHE A 47 -1.17 -15.48 5.72
CA PHE A 47 -1.70 -15.02 4.43
C PHE A 47 -0.86 -15.49 3.23
N GLY A 48 0.40 -15.81 3.48
CA GLY A 48 1.43 -16.14 2.50
C GLY A 48 2.76 -15.49 2.87
N SER A 49 3.82 -15.92 2.20
CA SER A 49 5.14 -15.28 2.22
C SER A 49 5.11 -13.89 1.58
N VAL A 50 6.17 -13.10 1.81
CA VAL A 50 6.32 -11.76 1.21
C VAL A 50 6.16 -11.80 -0.32
N THR A 51 6.72 -12.80 -1.00
CA THR A 51 6.65 -12.93 -2.46
C THR A 51 5.28 -13.41 -2.95
N GLU A 52 4.61 -14.30 -2.22
CA GLU A 52 3.24 -14.71 -2.58
C GLU A 52 2.25 -13.55 -2.44
N ILE A 53 2.38 -12.75 -1.39
CA ILE A 53 1.54 -11.56 -1.19
C ILE A 53 1.88 -10.45 -2.19
N GLY A 54 3.15 -10.27 -2.54
CA GLY A 54 3.56 -9.33 -3.59
C GLY A 54 3.00 -9.71 -4.97
N SER A 55 2.99 -11.00 -5.28
CA SER A 55 2.37 -11.52 -6.52
C SER A 55 0.86 -11.26 -6.55
N LYS A 56 0.15 -11.52 -5.44
CA LYS A 56 -1.29 -11.23 -5.30
C LYS A 56 -1.58 -9.73 -5.42
N LEU A 57 -0.72 -8.88 -4.84
CA LEU A 57 -0.81 -7.42 -4.97
C LEU A 57 -0.69 -7.00 -6.43
N ALA A 58 0.32 -7.50 -7.14
CA ALA A 58 0.53 -7.16 -8.55
C ALA A 58 -0.64 -7.63 -9.43
N GLU A 59 -1.15 -8.83 -9.17
CA GLU A 59 -2.34 -9.36 -9.85
C GLU A 59 -3.56 -8.46 -9.60
N ALA A 60 -3.82 -8.06 -8.35
CA ALA A 60 -4.93 -7.18 -8.00
C ALA A 60 -4.82 -5.80 -8.68
N GLU A 61 -3.63 -5.22 -8.73
CA GLU A 61 -3.37 -3.95 -9.44
C GLU A 61 -3.60 -4.08 -10.95
N SER A 62 -3.17 -5.19 -11.56
CA SER A 62 -3.33 -5.43 -13.01
C SER A 62 -4.79 -5.59 -13.45
N LYS A 63 -5.66 -6.05 -12.54
CA LYS A 63 -7.10 -6.24 -12.81
C LYS A 63 -7.93 -4.96 -12.71
N LYS A 64 -7.34 -3.85 -12.24
CA LYS A 64 -8.05 -2.57 -12.20
C LYS A 64 -8.27 -2.05 -13.61
N GLU A 65 -9.47 -1.56 -13.88
CA GLU A 65 -9.86 -1.02 -15.20
C GLU A 65 -8.92 0.09 -15.71
N SER A 66 -8.36 0.89 -14.80
CA SER A 66 -7.44 1.96 -15.18
C SER A 66 -6.04 1.47 -15.53
N THR A 67 -5.67 0.24 -15.22
CA THR A 67 -4.30 -0.28 -15.39
C THR A 67 -4.14 -0.83 -16.81
N ILE A 68 -3.05 -0.47 -17.49
CA ILE A 68 -2.79 -1.02 -18.83
C ILE A 68 -2.31 -2.49 -18.73
N PRO A 69 -2.57 -3.34 -19.72
CA PRO A 69 -2.00 -4.69 -19.75
C PRO A 69 -0.47 -4.66 -19.62
N GLY A 70 0.06 -5.40 -18.64
CA GLY A 70 1.50 -5.42 -18.34
C GLY A 70 2.03 -4.16 -17.63
N GLY A 71 1.15 -3.25 -17.19
CA GLY A 71 1.52 -1.98 -16.57
C GLY A 71 1.90 -2.05 -15.09
N VAL A 72 2.11 -3.23 -14.52
CA VAL A 72 2.47 -3.41 -13.10
C VAL A 72 3.88 -3.99 -13.01
N TYR A 73 4.74 -3.31 -12.25
CA TYR A 73 6.12 -3.75 -12.03
C TYR A 73 6.45 -3.70 -10.55
N VAL A 74 6.69 -4.85 -9.93
CA VAL A 74 7.23 -4.92 -8.56
C VAL A 74 8.73 -4.62 -8.66
N LEU A 75 9.18 -3.60 -7.93
CA LEU A 75 10.57 -3.14 -7.90
C LEU A 75 11.34 -3.73 -6.73
N SER A 76 10.68 -3.87 -5.58
CA SER A 76 11.26 -4.49 -4.39
C SER A 76 10.20 -5.11 -3.49
N GLU A 77 10.61 -6.15 -2.78
CA GLU A 77 9.84 -6.83 -1.74
C GLU A 77 10.75 -7.03 -0.54
N ASN A 78 10.29 -6.67 0.66
CA ASN A 78 11.10 -6.77 1.86
C ASN A 78 10.26 -7.19 3.07
N GLU A 79 10.81 -8.04 3.91
CA GLU A 79 10.27 -8.34 5.23
C GLU A 79 11.10 -7.62 6.29
N ARG A 80 10.46 -6.86 7.18
CA ARG A 80 11.14 -6.20 8.29
C ARG A 80 10.35 -6.25 9.57
N VAL A 81 11.04 -6.06 10.69
CA VAL A 81 10.43 -5.92 12.01
C VAL A 81 10.34 -4.45 12.38
N GLY A 82 9.16 -4.01 12.84
CA GLY A 82 8.93 -2.66 13.31
C GLY A 82 9.73 -2.38 14.59
N PRO A 83 10.61 -1.37 14.62
CA PRO A 83 11.51 -1.15 15.75
C PRO A 83 10.77 -0.79 17.05
N LYS A 84 9.61 -0.14 16.95
CA LYS A 84 8.77 0.21 18.12
C LYS A 84 7.76 -0.88 18.48
N SER A 85 7.18 -1.56 17.49
CA SER A 85 6.05 -2.47 17.70
C SER A 85 6.46 -3.94 17.84
N GLY A 86 7.66 -4.31 17.38
CA GLY A 86 8.07 -5.71 17.23
C GLY A 86 7.27 -6.49 16.19
N ALA A 87 6.37 -5.83 15.45
CA ALA A 87 5.53 -6.49 14.45
C ALA A 87 6.30 -6.70 13.13
N THR A 88 6.06 -7.82 12.45
CA THR A 88 6.52 -8.04 11.09
C THR A 88 5.75 -7.15 10.11
N PHE A 89 6.44 -6.63 9.10
CA PHE A 89 5.89 -5.86 7.98
C PHE A 89 6.36 -6.47 6.67
N TYR A 90 5.45 -6.56 5.70
CA TYR A 90 5.80 -6.75 4.29
C TYR A 90 5.75 -5.40 3.60
N ASP A 91 6.89 -4.96 3.10
CA ASP A 91 7.01 -3.74 2.33
C ASP A 91 7.12 -4.09 0.84
N TYR A 92 6.42 -3.34 0.01
CA TYR A 92 6.44 -3.47 -1.44
C TYR A 92 6.68 -2.11 -2.06
N GLU A 93 7.64 -2.04 -2.99
CA GLU A 93 7.78 -0.93 -3.91
C GLU A 93 7.38 -1.42 -5.30
N TYR A 94 6.46 -0.71 -5.95
CA TYR A 94 5.99 -1.08 -7.28
C TYR A 94 5.60 0.16 -8.08
N ARG A 95 5.60 0.01 -9.40
CA ARG A 95 5.19 1.03 -10.36
C ARG A 95 3.91 0.62 -11.06
N LEU A 96 3.01 1.59 -11.29
CA LEU A 96 1.75 1.38 -11.98
C LEU A 96 1.63 2.30 -13.20
N ILE A 97 1.44 1.71 -14.39
CA ILE A 97 1.11 2.43 -15.61
C ILE A 97 -0.39 2.34 -15.83
N THR A 98 -1.04 3.50 -15.89
CA THR A 98 -2.49 3.59 -16.08
C THR A 98 -2.84 4.26 -17.39
N THR A 99 -4.09 4.11 -17.84
CA THR A 99 -4.65 4.82 -19.00
C THR A 99 -4.57 6.34 -18.88
N HIS A 100 -4.39 6.86 -17.65
CA HIS A 100 -4.28 8.28 -17.35
C HIS A 100 -2.82 8.73 -17.13
N GLY A 101 -1.84 7.88 -17.44
CA GLY A 101 -0.40 8.13 -17.23
C GLY A 101 0.24 7.23 -16.17
N ASN A 102 1.53 7.45 -15.93
CA ASN A 102 2.30 6.73 -14.91
C ASN A 102 1.92 7.25 -13.51
N LYS A 103 1.68 6.33 -12.58
CA LYS A 103 1.42 6.60 -11.17
C LYS A 103 2.46 5.92 -10.30
#